data_AF-A0A0U5CYR1-F1
#
_entry.id   AF-A0A0U5CYR1-F1
#
_cell.length_a   1.000
_cell.length_b   1.000
_cell.length_c   1.000
_cell.angle_alpha   90.00
_cell.angle_beta   90.00
_cell.angle_gamma   90.00
#
_symmetry.space_group_name_H-M   'P 1'
#
loop_
_entity.id
_entity.type
_entity.pdbx_description
1 polymer ?
#
loop_
_entity_poly.entity_id
_entity_poly.type
_entity_poly.pdbx_seq_one_letter_code
_entity_poly.pdbx_strand_id
1 'polypeptide(L)'
;MAPTLRDALHVVLNRPRVFALAAAALLGEAAVRLALVVVHPVLTVAFPPVVALPVLAAAAPTVRAALETPDAPPQWTAAATLRDRAPRLLAVAVGGHLVALALGTAAFLLVDTPLRAAVYATGGSLSPTTVLVAPLAGVAAGALLAWAVLAPAVERVVAGDRLRAAAAAPLHAAGNRRRTATALALHAACVLAAGLFVGALASGQYATRDVATLAFLATVGAGAGTLVLLGMFVYPMHVALAASEPREPRSVPVRRVALAALLVAGLVAGASAVRVTETRPGTATAASPLPADASDAYAAALDNTGAADHRVVATEQWDGDRAVATTVVERSARQFRASLRHENRTDVGYADSGVAYQFRGYTPGFFRLGAVPADGDTAHALPGYWQVSDDYTVTEGVGIGYGLPAARTGSWTTVERAGGTRTLELTGDAAVFEALQGSTTGSVTAETARIRMRVDAERGVVLGGRARLNATVDGTRLVRNVGYTVETGRGVDARRPAALGSRSLGELAWDVFAY
;
A
#
# COMPACT_ATOMS: atom_id res chain seq x y z
N MET A 1 -17.76 -25.74 24.52
CA MET A 1 -17.18 -24.45 24.94
C MET A 1 -16.30 -24.72 26.15
N ALA A 2 -14.99 -24.48 26.08
CA ALA A 2 -14.04 -24.95 27.09
C ALA A 2 -14.21 -24.21 28.44
N PRO A 3 -14.09 -24.89 29.60
CA PRO A 3 -14.22 -24.28 30.93
C PRO A 3 -13.32 -23.04 31.11
N THR A 4 -12.10 -23.09 30.56
CA THR A 4 -11.16 -21.96 30.54
C THR A 4 -11.69 -20.67 29.91
N LEU A 5 -12.55 -20.76 28.90
CA LEU A 5 -13.16 -19.59 28.25
C LEU A 5 -14.30 -19.01 29.10
N ARG A 6 -15.03 -19.88 29.82
CA ARG A 6 -16.09 -19.48 30.76
C ARG A 6 -15.48 -18.74 31.97
N ASP A 7 -14.40 -19.28 32.53
CA ASP A 7 -13.75 -18.70 33.71
C ASP A 7 -13.10 -17.34 33.36
N ALA A 8 -12.48 -17.24 32.18
CA ALA A 8 -11.99 -15.97 31.64
C ALA A 8 -13.11 -14.94 31.48
N LEU A 9 -14.25 -15.33 30.88
CA LEU A 9 -15.40 -14.44 30.71
C LEU A 9 -15.99 -13.98 32.04
N HIS A 10 -16.06 -14.90 33.03
CA HIS A 10 -16.56 -14.60 34.36
C HIS A 10 -15.69 -13.55 35.07
N VAL A 11 -14.36 -13.68 35.01
CA VAL A 11 -13.46 -12.68 35.60
C VAL A 11 -13.62 -11.32 34.92
N VAL A 12 -13.78 -11.27 33.60
CA VAL A 12 -13.97 -10.02 32.85
C VAL A 12 -15.26 -9.32 33.23
N LEU A 13 -16.37 -10.05 33.25
CA LEU A 13 -17.70 -9.48 33.50
C LEU A 13 -17.89 -9.09 34.97
N ASN A 14 -17.24 -9.78 35.90
CA ASN A 14 -17.50 -9.61 37.33
C ASN A 14 -16.38 -8.88 38.10
N ARG A 15 -15.23 -8.57 37.47
CA ARG A 15 -14.10 -7.85 38.12
C ARG A 15 -13.78 -6.53 37.40
N PRO A 16 -14.50 -5.43 37.69
CA PRO A 16 -14.37 -4.16 36.98
C PRO A 16 -12.97 -3.53 37.10
N ARG A 17 -12.23 -3.81 38.18
CA ARG A 17 -10.85 -3.30 38.34
C ARG A 17 -9.85 -3.95 37.39
N VAL A 18 -10.04 -5.23 37.04
CA VAL A 18 -9.19 -5.92 36.05
C VAL A 18 -9.44 -5.34 34.66
N PHE A 19 -10.72 -5.10 34.34
CA PHE A 19 -11.12 -4.43 33.11
C PHE A 19 -10.57 -3.00 33.03
N ALA A 20 -10.73 -2.20 34.08
CA ALA A 20 -10.24 -0.82 34.13
C ALA A 20 -8.73 -0.74 33.94
N LEU A 21 -7.96 -1.66 34.54
CA LEU A 21 -6.51 -1.73 34.33
C LEU A 21 -6.17 -2.07 32.88
N ALA A 22 -6.81 -3.10 32.31
CA ALA A 22 -6.54 -3.50 30.94
C ALA A 22 -6.88 -2.38 29.96
N ALA A 23 -8.05 -1.75 30.13
CA ALA A 23 -8.46 -0.58 29.37
C ALA A 23 -7.47 0.58 29.52
N ALA A 24 -7.05 0.92 30.73
CA ALA A 24 -6.08 2.00 30.96
C ALA A 24 -4.71 1.72 30.30
N ALA A 25 -4.21 0.49 30.39
CA ALA A 25 -2.95 0.10 29.77
C ALA A 25 -3.01 0.21 28.23
N LEU A 26 -4.13 -0.23 27.65
CA LEU A 26 -4.37 -0.20 26.22
C LEU A 26 -4.66 1.20 25.69
N LEU A 27 -5.37 2.03 26.46
CA LEU A 27 -5.57 3.46 26.13
C LEU A 27 -4.26 4.24 26.24
N GLY A 28 -3.42 3.93 27.23
CA GLY A 28 -2.06 4.50 27.32
C GLY A 28 -1.21 4.14 26.11
N GLU A 29 -1.24 2.88 25.68
CA GLU A 29 -0.58 2.43 24.45
C GLU A 29 -1.17 3.11 23.20
N ALA A 30 -2.49 3.26 23.12
CA ALA A 30 -3.16 3.97 22.04
C ALA A 30 -2.71 5.44 21.96
N ALA A 31 -2.58 6.12 23.11
CA ALA A 31 -2.10 7.50 23.17
C ALA A 31 -0.66 7.63 22.65
N VAL A 32 0.22 6.68 22.97
CA VAL A 32 1.58 6.64 22.40
C VAL A 32 1.53 6.45 20.89
N ARG A 33 0.72 5.52 20.39
CA ARG A 33 0.54 5.31 18.93
C ARG A 33 -0.05 6.53 18.24
N LEU A 34 -0.97 7.24 18.89
CA LEU A 34 -1.52 8.51 18.39
C LEU A 34 -0.46 9.62 18.34
N ALA A 35 0.47 9.69 19.29
CA ALA A 35 1.59 10.62 19.17
C ALA A 35 2.51 10.26 17.99
N LEU A 36 2.74 8.96 17.76
CA LEU A 36 3.59 8.47 16.67
C LEU A 36 2.97 8.64 15.29
N VAL A 37 1.65 8.52 15.14
CA VAL A 37 0.96 8.70 13.85
C VAL A 37 1.12 10.12 13.31
N VAL A 38 1.23 11.11 14.21
CA VAL A 38 1.48 12.52 13.85
C VAL A 38 2.87 12.68 13.23
N VAL A 39 3.84 11.85 13.62
CA VAL A 39 5.19 11.84 13.05
C VAL A 39 5.21 11.05 11.74
N HIS A 40 4.75 9.80 11.75
CA HIS A 40 4.65 8.96 10.57
C HIS A 40 3.75 7.73 10.82
N PRO A 41 2.83 7.35 9.90
CA PRO A 41 1.89 6.25 10.14
C PRO A 41 2.56 4.90 10.35
N VAL A 42 3.70 4.62 9.69
CA VAL A 42 4.47 3.37 9.90
C VAL A 42 4.92 3.21 11.35
N LEU A 43 5.20 4.31 12.07
CA LEU A 43 5.63 4.22 13.48
C LEU A 43 4.52 3.67 14.38
N THR A 44 3.25 3.85 14.03
CA THR A 44 2.13 3.27 14.79
C THR A 44 2.12 1.75 14.77
N VAL A 45 2.65 1.14 13.69
CA VAL A 45 2.77 -0.31 13.52
C VAL A 45 4.12 -0.76 14.07
N ALA A 46 5.20 -0.07 13.71
CA ALA A 46 6.57 -0.45 14.04
C ALA A 46 6.90 -0.31 15.53
N PHE A 47 6.22 0.59 16.25
CA PHE A 47 6.53 0.83 17.67
C PHE A 47 6.04 -0.32 18.57
N PRO A 48 6.93 -0.86 19.43
CA PRO A 48 6.61 -1.98 20.30
C PRO A 48 5.60 -1.60 21.39
N PRO A 49 4.82 -2.56 21.91
CA PRO A 49 3.79 -2.33 22.93
C PRO A 49 4.39 -2.12 24.33
N VAL A 50 5.20 -1.08 24.51
CA VAL A 50 6.00 -0.83 25.73
C VAL A 50 5.17 -0.33 26.91
N VAL A 51 3.92 0.09 26.69
CA VAL A 51 3.01 0.43 27.78
C VAL A 51 2.10 -0.74 28.10
N ALA A 52 1.37 -1.23 27.09
CA ALA A 52 0.35 -2.26 27.30
C ALA A 52 0.98 -3.57 27.79
N LEU A 53 2.05 -4.05 27.16
CA LEU A 53 2.59 -5.37 27.46
C LEU A 53 3.18 -5.45 28.88
N PRO A 54 4.07 -4.54 29.34
CA PRO A 54 4.60 -4.64 30.70
C PRO A 54 3.53 -4.51 31.78
N VAL A 55 2.55 -3.62 31.61
CA VAL A 55 1.47 -3.42 32.60
C VAL A 55 0.55 -4.64 32.68
N LEU A 56 0.09 -5.15 31.53
CA LEU A 56 -0.75 -6.34 31.47
C LEU A 56 0.00 -7.58 31.99
N ALA A 57 1.27 -7.75 31.60
CA ALA A 57 2.10 -8.86 32.07
C ALA A 57 2.32 -8.80 33.59
N ALA A 58 2.57 -7.62 34.14
CA ALA A 58 2.75 -7.42 35.57
C ALA A 58 1.47 -7.73 36.36
N ALA A 59 0.29 -7.53 35.77
CA ALA A 59 -1.01 -7.82 36.36
C ALA A 59 -1.46 -9.28 36.18
N ALA A 60 -0.82 -10.05 35.30
CA ALA A 60 -1.17 -11.44 35.02
C ALA A 60 -1.23 -12.35 36.26
N PRO A 61 -0.35 -12.22 37.28
CA PRO A 61 -0.47 -12.99 38.52
C PRO A 61 -1.77 -12.72 39.28
N THR A 62 -2.18 -11.45 39.36
CA THR A 62 -3.44 -11.03 40.01
C THR A 62 -4.65 -11.63 39.29
N VAL A 63 -4.64 -11.61 37.95
CA VAL A 63 -5.73 -12.19 37.14
C VAL A 63 -5.76 -13.71 37.25
N ARG A 64 -4.59 -14.36 37.30
CA ARG A 64 -4.50 -15.81 37.54
C ARG A 64 -5.11 -16.20 38.90
N ALA A 65 -4.76 -15.48 39.96
CA ALA A 65 -5.33 -15.72 41.28
C ALA A 65 -6.86 -15.52 41.30
N ALA A 66 -7.36 -14.53 40.56
CA ALA A 66 -8.80 -14.29 40.41
C ALA A 66 -9.53 -15.37 39.59
N LEU A 67 -8.84 -16.07 38.68
CA LEU A 67 -9.38 -17.23 37.96
C LEU A 67 -9.45 -18.48 38.86
N GLU A 68 -8.44 -18.68 39.70
CA GLU A 68 -8.34 -19.83 40.62
C GLU A 68 -9.27 -19.68 41.83
N THR A 69 -9.45 -18.44 42.32
CA THR A 69 -10.30 -18.12 43.47
C THR A 69 -11.24 -16.94 43.18
N PRO A 70 -12.34 -17.18 42.45
CA PRO A 70 -13.23 -16.12 41.94
C PRO A 70 -13.87 -15.25 43.02
N ASP A 71 -13.97 -15.71 44.27
CA ASP A 71 -14.62 -15.00 45.38
C ASP A 71 -13.63 -14.23 46.28
N ALA A 72 -12.33 -14.48 46.16
CA ALA A 72 -11.32 -13.84 47.00
C ALA A 72 -11.02 -12.39 46.56
N PRO A 73 -10.70 -11.46 47.48
CA PRO A 73 -10.28 -10.11 47.09
C PRO A 73 -8.94 -10.16 46.32
N PRO A 74 -8.82 -9.49 45.15
CA PRO A 74 -7.61 -9.55 44.35
C PRO A 74 -6.44 -8.85 45.05
N GLN A 75 -5.33 -9.56 45.20
CA GLN A 75 -4.07 -9.00 45.69
C GLN A 75 -3.30 -8.37 44.53
N TRP A 76 -3.29 -7.03 44.48
CA TRP A 76 -2.65 -6.28 43.41
C TRP A 76 -1.13 -6.30 43.54
N THR A 77 -0.48 -7.17 42.78
CA THR A 77 0.99 -7.32 42.76
C THR A 77 1.66 -6.61 41.58
N ALA A 78 0.88 -5.97 40.70
CA ALA A 78 1.37 -5.41 39.45
C ALA A 78 2.56 -4.43 39.63
N ALA A 79 2.50 -3.53 40.62
CA ALA A 79 3.59 -2.57 40.85
C ALA A 79 4.90 -3.25 41.27
N ALA A 80 4.84 -4.28 42.11
CA ALA A 80 6.00 -5.06 42.53
C ALA A 80 6.57 -5.87 41.36
N THR A 81 5.70 -6.59 40.63
CA THR A 81 6.11 -7.36 39.45
C THR A 81 6.75 -6.48 38.39
N LEU A 82 6.19 -5.27 38.15
CA LEU A 82 6.76 -4.32 37.21
C LEU A 82 8.15 -3.84 37.68
N ARG A 83 8.32 -3.51 38.96
CA ARG A 83 9.62 -3.09 39.51
C ARG A 83 10.69 -4.16 39.32
N ASP A 84 10.33 -5.43 39.54
CA ASP A 84 11.29 -6.54 39.49
C ASP A 84 11.57 -7.01 38.05
N ARG A 85 10.60 -6.89 37.14
CA ARG A 85 10.63 -7.55 35.83
C ARG A 85 10.59 -6.58 34.64
N ALA A 86 10.42 -5.27 34.85
CA ALA A 86 10.29 -4.28 33.77
C ALA A 86 11.37 -4.38 32.68
N PRO A 87 12.68 -4.45 32.98
CA PRO A 87 13.70 -4.52 31.94
C PRO A 87 13.55 -5.75 31.03
N ARG A 88 13.15 -6.89 31.61
CA ARG A 88 12.94 -8.14 30.86
C ARG A 88 11.64 -8.11 30.07
N LEU A 89 10.58 -7.54 30.62
CA LEU A 89 9.30 -7.36 29.94
C LEU A 89 9.44 -6.40 28.75
N LEU A 90 10.22 -5.31 28.90
CA LEU A 90 10.55 -4.40 27.80
C LEU A 90 11.38 -5.10 26.73
N ALA A 91 12.38 -5.91 27.10
CA ALA A 91 13.15 -6.69 26.13
C ALA A 91 12.26 -7.66 25.32
N VAL A 92 11.31 -8.34 25.97
CA VAL A 92 10.33 -9.20 25.29
C VAL A 92 9.35 -8.38 24.45
N ALA A 93 8.92 -7.20 24.91
CA ALA A 93 8.06 -6.33 24.12
C ALA A 93 8.75 -5.89 22.82
N VAL A 94 10.00 -5.44 22.90
CA VAL A 94 10.78 -5.01 21.72
C VAL A 94 11.09 -6.19 20.82
N GLY A 95 11.73 -7.24 21.35
CA GLY A 95 12.16 -8.40 20.56
C GLY A 95 10.98 -9.20 20.00
N GLY A 96 9.93 -9.40 20.80
CA GLY A 96 8.69 -10.05 20.36
C GLY A 96 7.97 -9.24 19.29
N HIS A 97 7.95 -7.91 19.41
CA HIS A 97 7.33 -7.07 18.39
C HIS A 97 8.08 -7.09 17.07
N LEU A 98 9.42 -7.13 17.08
CA LEU A 98 10.21 -7.31 15.86
C LEU A 98 9.86 -8.63 15.15
N VAL A 99 9.71 -9.72 15.91
CA VAL A 99 9.27 -11.02 15.36
C VAL A 99 7.83 -10.92 14.85
N ALA A 100 6.94 -10.26 15.58
CA ALA A 100 5.55 -10.06 15.19
C ALA A 100 5.43 -9.26 13.89
N LEU A 101 6.24 -8.20 13.72
CA LEU A 101 6.31 -7.42 12.50
C LEU A 101 6.80 -8.26 11.33
N ALA A 102 7.88 -9.03 11.50
CA ALA A 102 8.39 -9.90 10.43
C ALA A 102 7.34 -10.95 10.00
N LEU A 103 6.67 -11.59 10.96
CA LEU A 103 5.59 -12.54 10.68
C LEU A 103 4.35 -11.86 10.08
N GLY A 104 4.03 -10.65 10.52
CA GLY A 104 2.91 -9.86 9.99
C GLY A 104 3.14 -9.41 8.56
N THR A 105 4.34 -8.91 8.25
CA THR A 105 4.80 -8.62 6.89
C THR A 105 4.76 -9.87 6.02
N ALA A 106 5.29 -10.99 6.51
CA ALA A 106 5.20 -12.25 5.77
C ALA A 106 3.73 -12.64 5.47
N ALA A 107 2.86 -12.64 6.47
CA ALA A 107 1.44 -12.97 6.27
C ALA A 107 0.76 -12.01 5.28
N PHE A 108 1.02 -10.71 5.38
CA PHE A 108 0.50 -9.72 4.43
C PHE A 108 0.99 -9.99 3.01
N LEU A 109 2.30 -10.14 2.80
CA LEU A 109 2.88 -10.41 1.49
C LEU A 109 2.30 -11.67 0.86
N LEU A 110 2.15 -12.75 1.64
CA LEU A 110 1.65 -14.04 1.16
C LEU A 110 0.17 -14.04 0.78
N VAL A 111 -0.63 -13.11 1.33
CA VAL A 111 -2.07 -12.99 1.04
C VAL A 111 -2.32 -11.93 -0.03
N ASP A 112 -1.74 -10.74 0.12
CA ASP A 112 -2.01 -9.60 -0.74
C ASP A 112 -1.36 -9.77 -2.12
N THR A 113 -0.17 -10.38 -2.21
CA THR A 113 0.49 -10.60 -3.52
C THR A 113 -0.34 -11.47 -4.48
N PRO A 114 -0.83 -12.67 -4.10
CA PRO A 114 -1.69 -13.45 -4.99
C PRO A 114 -3.06 -12.80 -5.24
N LEU A 115 -3.61 -12.07 -4.26
CA LEU A 115 -4.87 -11.33 -4.44
C LEU A 115 -4.72 -10.23 -5.50
N ARG A 116 -3.63 -9.45 -5.42
CA ARG A 116 -3.26 -8.46 -6.43
C ARG A 116 -3.07 -9.10 -7.79
N ALA A 117 -2.32 -10.19 -7.85
CA ALA A 117 -2.12 -10.93 -9.10
C ALA A 117 -3.45 -11.39 -9.72
N ALA A 118 -4.41 -11.85 -8.91
CA ALA A 118 -5.75 -12.23 -9.37
C ALA A 118 -6.56 -11.04 -9.89
N VAL A 119 -6.57 -9.92 -9.17
CA VAL A 119 -7.24 -8.67 -9.62
C VAL A 119 -6.64 -8.18 -10.94
N TYR A 120 -5.32 -8.23 -11.09
CA TYR A 120 -4.64 -7.79 -12.29
C TYR A 120 -4.83 -8.78 -13.46
N ALA A 121 -4.94 -10.08 -13.18
CA ALA A 121 -5.23 -11.09 -14.21
C ALA A 121 -6.61 -10.88 -14.85
N THR A 122 -7.56 -10.27 -14.14
CA THR A 122 -8.88 -9.92 -14.69
C THR A 122 -8.92 -8.54 -15.35
N GLY A 123 -7.77 -7.87 -15.52
CA GLY A 123 -7.70 -6.50 -16.02
C GLY A 123 -8.20 -5.43 -15.03
N GLY A 124 -8.42 -5.81 -13.77
CA GLY A 124 -8.80 -4.89 -12.71
C GLY A 124 -7.62 -4.06 -12.22
N SER A 125 -7.90 -2.96 -11.52
CA SER A 125 -6.92 -2.11 -10.86
C SER A 125 -7.28 -1.93 -9.38
N LEU A 126 -6.27 -1.60 -8.56
CA LEU A 126 -6.50 -1.25 -7.16
C LEU A 126 -6.58 0.26 -7.01
N SER A 127 -7.48 0.73 -6.15
CA SER A 127 -7.56 2.14 -5.82
C SER A 127 -6.26 2.63 -5.13
N PRO A 128 -5.91 3.92 -5.29
CA PRO A 128 -4.80 4.51 -4.57
C PRO A 128 -4.83 4.30 -3.06
N THR A 129 -6.00 4.47 -2.47
CA THR A 129 -6.23 4.28 -1.04
C THR A 129 -5.94 2.84 -0.61
N THR A 130 -6.36 1.85 -1.41
CA THR A 130 -6.08 0.43 -1.13
C THR A 130 -4.58 0.17 -1.09
N VAL A 131 -3.82 0.70 -2.06
CA VAL A 131 -2.38 0.46 -2.13
C VAL A 131 -1.63 1.13 -0.97
N LEU A 132 -2.09 2.29 -0.50
CA LEU A 132 -1.49 3.03 0.61
C LEU A 132 -1.84 2.47 1.99
N VAL A 133 -3.08 2.04 2.21
CA VAL A 133 -3.59 1.62 3.52
C VAL A 133 -3.38 0.13 3.78
N ALA A 134 -3.56 -0.72 2.76
CA ALA A 134 -3.56 -2.17 2.93
C ALA A 134 -2.26 -2.72 3.54
N PRO A 135 -1.05 -2.23 3.19
CA PRO A 135 0.18 -2.67 3.85
C PRO A 135 0.16 -2.39 5.36
N LEU A 136 -0.20 -1.18 5.77
CA LEU A 136 -0.21 -0.79 7.18
C LEU A 136 -1.23 -1.62 7.97
N ALA A 137 -2.46 -1.72 7.46
CA ALA A 137 -3.52 -2.48 8.10
C ALA A 137 -3.23 -3.99 8.11
N GLY A 138 -2.73 -4.53 6.99
CA GLY A 138 -2.41 -5.95 6.82
C GLY A 138 -1.26 -6.40 7.70
N VAL A 139 -0.18 -5.62 7.78
CA VAL A 139 0.95 -5.93 8.67
C VAL A 139 0.54 -5.78 10.13
N ALA A 140 -0.25 -4.75 10.49
CA ALA A 140 -0.76 -4.61 11.85
C ALA A 140 -1.65 -5.81 12.24
N ALA A 141 -2.55 -6.24 11.36
CA ALA A 141 -3.39 -7.42 11.56
C ALA A 141 -2.54 -8.70 11.70
N GLY A 142 -1.54 -8.88 10.85
CA GLY A 142 -0.62 -10.01 10.90
C GLY A 142 0.25 -10.01 12.17
N ALA A 143 0.72 -8.84 12.61
CA ALA A 143 1.50 -8.70 13.84
C ALA A 143 0.63 -8.99 15.08
N LEU A 144 -0.63 -8.54 15.09
CA LEU A 144 -1.59 -8.92 16.13
C LEU A 144 -1.80 -10.44 16.18
N LEU A 145 -2.00 -11.09 15.03
CA LEU A 145 -2.09 -12.55 14.96
C LEU A 145 -0.81 -13.24 15.45
N ALA A 146 0.36 -12.70 15.14
CA ALA A 146 1.64 -13.23 15.60
C ALA A 146 1.80 -13.15 17.13
N TRP A 147 1.28 -12.10 17.77
CA TRP A 147 1.28 -11.99 19.23
C TRP A 147 0.51 -13.14 19.93
N ALA A 148 -0.49 -13.73 19.27
CA ALA A 148 -1.20 -14.91 19.77
C ALA A 148 -0.26 -16.09 20.10
N VAL A 149 0.83 -16.24 19.33
CA VAL A 149 1.81 -17.31 19.52
C VAL A 149 3.04 -16.87 20.31
N LEU A 150 3.27 -15.56 20.47
CA LEU A 150 4.40 -14.99 21.21
C LEU A 150 4.11 -14.74 22.71
N ALA A 151 2.83 -14.65 23.10
CA ALA A 151 2.40 -14.53 24.49
C ALA A 151 3.07 -15.50 25.50
N PRO A 152 3.39 -16.77 25.16
CA PRO A 152 4.10 -17.68 26.08
C PRO A 152 5.45 -17.14 26.57
N ALA A 153 6.16 -16.32 25.79
CA ALA A 153 7.42 -15.71 26.21
C ALA A 153 7.20 -14.72 27.36
N VAL A 154 6.13 -13.93 27.29
CA VAL A 154 5.73 -12.99 28.34
C VAL A 154 5.40 -13.74 29.63
N GLU A 155 4.62 -14.82 29.52
CA GLU A 155 4.23 -15.67 30.64
C GLU A 155 5.46 -16.23 31.39
N ARG A 156 6.49 -16.69 30.66
CA ARG A 156 7.73 -17.20 31.26
C ARG A 156 8.54 -16.12 31.95
N VAL A 157 8.62 -14.91 31.39
CA VAL A 157 9.30 -13.78 32.06
C VAL A 157 8.60 -13.40 33.36
N VAL A 158 7.26 -13.38 33.36
CA VAL A 158 6.46 -13.12 34.57
C VAL A 158 6.64 -14.24 35.60
N ALA A 159 6.72 -15.50 35.16
CA ALA A 159 7.02 -16.64 36.04
C ALA A 159 8.46 -16.64 36.59
N GLY A 160 9.33 -15.78 36.05
CA GLY A 160 10.65 -15.51 36.56
C GLY A 160 11.80 -16.13 35.78
N ASP A 161 11.50 -16.80 34.67
CA ASP A 161 12.48 -17.49 33.83
C ASP A 161 13.50 -16.51 33.21
N ARG A 162 14.64 -17.06 32.77
CA ARG A 162 15.65 -16.32 32.01
C ARG A 162 15.14 -16.04 30.59
N LEU A 163 15.59 -14.94 29.99
CA LEU A 163 15.16 -14.52 28.63
C LEU A 163 15.36 -15.62 27.57
N ARG A 164 16.45 -16.40 27.65
CA ARG A 164 16.69 -17.53 26.73
C ARG A 164 15.61 -18.60 26.81
N ALA A 165 15.14 -18.94 28.02
CA ALA A 165 14.06 -19.91 28.21
C ALA A 165 12.72 -19.33 27.77
N ALA A 166 12.47 -18.05 28.08
CA ALA A 166 11.28 -17.34 27.63
C ALA A 166 11.18 -17.26 26.10
N ALA A 167 12.29 -17.00 25.40
CA ALA A 167 12.32 -16.93 23.94
C ALA A 167 12.00 -18.27 23.25
N ALA A 168 12.28 -19.40 23.90
CA ALA A 168 11.92 -20.73 23.38
C ALA A 168 10.46 -21.11 23.66
N ALA A 169 9.80 -20.45 24.62
CA ALA A 169 8.45 -20.80 25.07
C ALA A 169 7.38 -20.80 23.95
N PRO A 170 7.37 -19.85 22.99
CA PRO A 170 6.49 -19.92 21.82
C PRO A 170 6.59 -21.23 21.02
N LEU A 171 7.81 -21.73 20.82
CA LEU A 171 8.06 -22.97 20.07
C LEU A 171 7.55 -24.20 20.82
N HIS A 172 7.69 -24.20 22.15
CA HIS A 172 7.14 -25.24 23.01
C HIS A 172 5.61 -25.23 23.03
N ALA A 173 5.02 -24.02 23.12
CA ALA A 173 3.58 -23.81 23.13
C ALA A 173 2.92 -24.20 21.81
N ALA A 174 3.60 -24.00 20.67
CA ALA A 174 3.12 -24.42 19.35
C ALA A 174 2.87 -25.94 19.25
N GLY A 175 3.52 -26.76 20.11
CA GLY A 175 3.22 -28.18 20.24
C GLY A 175 1.80 -28.46 20.77
N ASN A 176 1.21 -27.53 21.52
CA ASN A 176 -0.17 -27.57 21.96
C ASN A 176 -1.10 -26.95 20.90
N ARG A 177 -1.53 -27.78 19.94
CA ARG A 177 -2.40 -27.35 18.84
C ARG A 177 -3.69 -26.71 19.31
N ARG A 178 -4.30 -27.22 20.40
CA ARG A 178 -5.56 -26.66 20.92
C ARG A 178 -5.37 -25.26 21.46
N ARG A 179 -4.36 -25.05 22.32
CA ARG A 179 -4.01 -23.71 22.83
C ARG A 179 -3.73 -22.74 21.69
N THR A 180 -2.87 -23.14 20.77
CA THR A 180 -2.43 -22.31 19.64
C THR A 180 -3.60 -21.93 18.74
N ALA A 181 -4.46 -22.90 18.40
CA ALA A 181 -5.65 -22.65 17.59
C ALA A 181 -6.65 -21.73 18.30
N THR A 182 -6.88 -21.91 19.60
CA THR A 182 -7.77 -21.03 20.39
C THR A 182 -7.23 -19.60 20.44
N ALA A 183 -5.93 -19.42 20.69
CA ALA A 183 -5.31 -18.09 20.73
C ALA A 183 -5.39 -17.40 19.35
N LEU A 184 -5.05 -18.11 18.28
CA LEU A 184 -5.13 -17.59 16.91
C LEU A 184 -6.57 -17.24 16.50
N ALA A 185 -7.55 -18.12 16.78
CA ALA A 185 -8.95 -17.88 16.44
C ALA A 185 -9.50 -16.63 17.13
N LEU A 186 -9.09 -16.40 18.38
CA LEU A 186 -9.53 -15.22 19.13
C LEU A 186 -8.90 -13.93 18.59
N HIS A 187 -7.61 -13.93 18.26
CA HIS A 187 -6.98 -12.77 17.61
C HIS A 187 -7.59 -12.52 16.24
N ALA A 188 -7.85 -13.58 15.46
CA ALA A 188 -8.52 -13.48 14.17
C ALA A 188 -9.92 -12.88 14.31
N ALA A 189 -10.70 -13.28 15.32
CA ALA A 189 -12.01 -12.69 15.59
C ALA A 189 -11.91 -11.19 15.91
N CYS A 190 -10.92 -10.77 16.71
CA CYS A 190 -10.69 -9.35 17.00
C CYS A 190 -10.29 -8.57 15.74
N VAL A 191 -9.39 -9.12 14.92
CA VAL A 191 -8.95 -8.51 13.65
C VAL A 191 -10.13 -8.40 12.67
N LEU A 192 -10.96 -9.43 12.55
CA LEU A 192 -12.14 -9.43 11.67
C LEU A 192 -13.20 -8.44 12.15
N ALA A 193 -13.48 -8.37 13.46
CA ALA A 193 -14.41 -7.40 14.02
C ALA A 193 -13.96 -5.96 13.75
N ALA A 194 -12.65 -5.69 13.90
CA ALA A 194 -12.05 -4.41 13.55
C ALA A 194 -12.17 -4.10 12.04
N GLY A 195 -11.87 -5.10 11.19
CA GLY A 195 -11.97 -4.97 9.74
C GLY A 195 -13.39 -4.70 9.25
N LEU A 196 -14.40 -5.36 9.83
CA LEU A 196 -15.82 -5.11 9.54
C LEU A 196 -16.25 -3.69 9.93
N PHE A 197 -15.79 -3.20 11.08
CA PHE A 197 -16.07 -1.82 11.52
C PHE A 197 -15.46 -0.79 10.58
N VAL A 198 -14.20 -0.98 10.16
CA VAL A 198 -13.55 -0.12 9.16
C VAL A 198 -14.25 -0.21 7.82
N GLY A 199 -14.58 -1.42 7.34
CA GLY A 199 -15.24 -1.65 6.05
C GLY A 199 -16.64 -1.04 5.97
N ALA A 200 -17.43 -1.11 7.04
CA ALA A 200 -18.74 -0.48 7.12
C ALA A 200 -18.64 1.05 7.03
N LEU A 201 -17.66 1.63 7.73
CA LEU A 201 -17.38 3.06 7.70
C LEU A 201 -16.71 3.54 6.41
N ALA A 202 -16.12 2.63 5.61
CA ALA A 202 -15.38 2.85 4.37
C ALA A 202 -16.23 2.74 3.07
N SER A 203 -17.55 2.52 3.19
CA SER A 203 -18.48 2.31 2.07
C SER A 203 -18.94 3.59 1.33
N GLY A 204 -18.47 4.77 1.74
CA GLY A 204 -18.71 6.01 1.01
C GLY A 204 -17.68 6.21 -0.09
N GLN A 205 -18.08 6.64 -1.29
CA GLN A 205 -17.12 7.11 -2.30
C GLN A 205 -16.47 8.40 -1.80
N TYR A 206 -15.17 8.36 -1.53
CA TYR A 206 -14.47 9.39 -0.77
C TYR A 206 -13.75 10.38 -1.66
N ALA A 207 -14.37 11.54 -1.90
CA ALA A 207 -13.88 12.56 -2.83
C ALA A 207 -13.33 13.85 -2.16
N THR A 208 -13.38 14.01 -0.83
CA THR A 208 -13.05 15.30 -0.17
C THR A 208 -12.09 15.21 1.04
N ARG A 209 -11.54 16.36 1.45
CA ARG A 209 -10.60 16.54 2.58
C ARG A 209 -11.19 16.13 3.94
N ASP A 210 -12.45 16.49 4.18
CA ASP A 210 -13.16 16.17 5.43
C ASP A 210 -13.33 14.66 5.59
N VAL A 211 -13.45 13.99 4.45
CA VAL A 211 -13.69 12.57 4.33
C VAL A 211 -12.41 11.74 4.56
N ALA A 212 -11.25 12.20 4.08
CA ALA A 212 -9.97 11.57 4.41
C ALA A 212 -9.67 11.68 5.92
N THR A 213 -10.07 12.79 6.54
CA THR A 213 -9.98 13.00 8.00
C THR A 213 -10.93 12.06 8.75
N LEU A 214 -12.15 11.84 8.23
CA LEU A 214 -13.13 10.93 8.79
C LEU A 214 -12.68 9.46 8.66
N ALA A 215 -12.07 9.07 7.54
CA ALA A 215 -11.47 7.74 7.35
C ALA A 215 -10.28 7.51 8.30
N PHE A 216 -9.47 8.54 8.53
CA PHE A 216 -8.40 8.52 9.53
C PHE A 216 -8.96 8.35 10.95
N LEU A 217 -9.96 9.14 11.34
CA LEU A 217 -10.64 9.03 12.63
C LEU A 217 -11.34 7.69 12.81
N ALA A 218 -11.94 7.14 11.76
CA ALA A 218 -12.52 5.79 11.74
C ALA A 218 -11.46 4.71 11.94
N THR A 219 -10.27 4.87 11.33
CA THR A 219 -9.13 3.96 11.51
C THR A 219 -8.57 4.04 12.94
N VAL A 220 -8.46 5.24 13.49
CA VAL A 220 -8.07 5.47 14.90
C VAL A 220 -9.11 4.87 15.86
N GLY A 221 -10.39 5.11 15.62
CA GLY A 221 -11.49 4.56 16.41
C GLY A 221 -11.56 3.03 16.33
N ALA A 222 -11.32 2.45 15.16
CA ALA A 222 -11.19 1.00 14.98
C ALA A 222 -9.99 0.44 15.75
N GLY A 223 -8.85 1.13 15.73
CA GLY A 223 -7.67 0.77 16.54
C GLY A 223 -7.99 0.77 18.04
N ALA A 224 -8.63 1.83 18.54
CA ALA A 224 -9.06 1.91 19.93
C ALA A 224 -10.08 0.81 20.30
N GLY A 225 -11.08 0.56 19.43
CA GLY A 225 -12.05 -0.53 19.60
C GLY A 225 -11.40 -1.91 19.60
N THR A 226 -10.43 -2.15 18.71
CA THR A 226 -9.65 -3.39 18.66
C THR A 226 -8.87 -3.59 19.95
N LEU A 227 -8.21 -2.53 20.44
CA LEU A 227 -7.48 -2.57 21.70
C LEU A 227 -8.40 -2.90 22.88
N VAL A 228 -9.60 -2.31 22.94
CA VAL A 228 -10.61 -2.67 23.95
C VAL A 228 -11.02 -4.13 23.85
N LEU A 229 -11.28 -4.66 22.65
CA LEU A 229 -11.60 -6.08 22.44
C LEU A 229 -10.44 -7.01 22.87
N LEU A 230 -9.19 -6.62 22.57
CA LEU A 230 -7.99 -7.35 23.01
C LEU A 230 -7.89 -7.37 24.55
N GLY A 231 -8.13 -6.24 25.21
CA GLY A 231 -8.14 -6.16 26.68
C GLY A 231 -9.26 -6.96 27.32
N MET A 232 -10.44 -6.95 26.71
CA MET A 232 -11.64 -7.56 27.25
C MET A 232 -11.64 -9.09 27.09
N PHE A 233 -11.18 -9.60 25.95
CA PHE A 233 -11.32 -11.03 25.64
C PHE A 233 -9.98 -11.76 25.52
N VAL A 234 -8.97 -11.11 24.94
CA VAL A 234 -7.70 -11.77 24.59
C VAL A 234 -6.77 -11.90 25.80
N TYR A 235 -6.59 -10.81 26.54
CA TYR A 235 -5.70 -10.80 27.71
C TYR A 235 -6.09 -11.83 28.79
N PRO A 236 -7.35 -11.88 29.29
CA PRO A 236 -7.77 -12.86 30.30
C PRO A 236 -7.67 -14.30 29.81
N MET A 237 -7.94 -14.53 28.52
CA MET A 237 -7.81 -15.84 27.90
C MET A 237 -6.36 -16.33 27.90
N HIS A 238 -5.39 -15.45 27.58
CA HIS A 238 -3.98 -15.80 27.67
C HIS A 238 -3.58 -16.17 29.09
N VAL A 239 -4.02 -15.42 30.09
CA VAL A 239 -3.75 -15.73 31.50
C VAL A 239 -4.33 -17.10 31.89
N ALA A 240 -5.56 -17.41 31.46
CA ALA A 240 -6.21 -18.70 31.70
C ALA A 240 -5.49 -19.86 31.02
N LEU A 241 -5.09 -19.70 29.74
CA LEU A 241 -4.31 -20.71 29.00
C LEU A 241 -2.96 -20.99 29.68
N ALA A 242 -2.29 -19.93 30.15
CA ALA A 242 -1.03 -20.04 30.87
C ALA A 242 -1.17 -20.80 32.19
N ALA A 243 -2.30 -20.62 32.90
CA ALA A 243 -2.56 -21.29 34.17
C ALA A 243 -2.85 -22.79 34.00
N SER A 244 -3.46 -23.17 32.88
CA SER A 244 -3.84 -24.56 32.60
C SER A 244 -2.72 -25.43 32.01
N GLU A 245 -1.56 -24.86 31.67
CA GLU A 245 -0.48 -25.62 31.03
C GLU A 245 0.52 -26.24 32.03
N PRO A 246 0.92 -27.51 31.82
CA PRO A 246 2.02 -28.10 32.58
C PRO A 246 3.31 -27.30 32.35
N ARG A 247 4.07 -27.06 33.43
CA ARG A 247 5.35 -26.33 33.34
C ARG A 247 6.44 -27.09 32.58
N GLU A 248 6.28 -28.40 32.39
CA GLU A 248 7.26 -29.25 31.74
C GLU A 248 7.51 -28.84 30.27
N PRO A 249 8.79 -28.64 29.87
CA PRO A 249 9.12 -28.30 28.50
C PRO A 249 8.87 -29.50 27.58
N ARG A 250 7.93 -29.36 26.64
CA ARG A 250 7.77 -30.30 25.51
C ARG A 250 8.94 -30.16 24.55
N SER A 251 9.41 -31.23 23.91
CA SER A 251 10.50 -31.12 22.92
C SER A 251 10.11 -30.21 21.73
N VAL A 252 10.98 -29.28 21.31
CA VAL A 252 10.79 -28.50 20.08
C VAL A 252 11.08 -29.38 18.87
N PRO A 253 10.17 -29.51 17.89
CA PRO A 253 10.45 -30.26 16.67
C PRO A 253 11.34 -29.43 15.72
N VAL A 254 12.63 -29.32 16.03
CA VAL A 254 13.60 -28.44 15.34
C VAL A 254 13.57 -28.61 13.82
N ARG A 255 13.51 -29.85 13.32
CA ARG A 255 13.44 -30.13 11.87
C ARG A 255 12.19 -29.53 11.21
N ARG A 256 11.03 -29.59 11.88
CA ARG A 256 9.77 -29.03 11.35
C ARG A 256 9.80 -27.51 11.38
N VAL A 257 10.35 -26.92 12.45
CA VAL A 257 10.52 -25.47 12.57
C VAL A 257 11.47 -24.94 11.49
N ALA A 258 12.60 -25.61 11.27
CA ALA A 258 13.55 -25.24 10.21
C ALA A 258 12.92 -25.33 8.81
N LEU A 259 12.18 -26.40 8.52
CA LEU A 259 11.46 -26.55 7.23
C LEU A 259 10.40 -25.47 7.05
N ALA A 260 9.63 -25.15 8.09
CA ALA A 260 8.63 -24.09 8.05
C ALA A 260 9.29 -22.71 7.82
N ALA A 261 10.40 -22.43 8.50
CA ALA A 261 11.16 -21.20 8.31
C ALA A 261 11.70 -21.07 6.88
N LEU A 262 12.27 -22.14 6.31
CA LEU A 262 12.73 -22.17 4.93
C LEU A 262 11.59 -21.95 3.93
N LEU A 263 10.46 -22.62 4.14
CA LEU A 263 9.27 -22.47 3.28
C LEU A 263 8.74 -21.03 3.32
N VAL A 264 8.54 -20.46 4.52
CA VAL A 264 8.04 -19.10 4.67
C VAL A 264 9.04 -18.09 4.08
N ALA A 265 10.34 -18.24 4.33
CA ALA A 265 11.36 -17.37 3.76
C ALA A 265 11.37 -17.43 2.23
N GLY A 266 11.28 -18.63 1.65
CA GLY A 266 11.21 -18.81 0.19
C GLY A 266 9.95 -18.21 -0.43
N LEU A 267 8.79 -18.39 0.21
CA LEU A 267 7.54 -17.79 -0.26
C LEU A 267 7.54 -16.26 -0.13
N VAL A 268 8.08 -15.72 0.95
CA VAL A 268 8.23 -14.26 1.14
C VAL A 268 9.20 -13.70 0.12
N ALA A 269 10.36 -14.32 -0.08
CA ALA A 269 11.31 -13.90 -1.11
C ALA A 269 10.67 -13.93 -2.51
N GLY A 270 9.87 -14.96 -2.81
CA GLY A 270 9.09 -15.04 -4.05
C GLY A 270 8.04 -13.94 -4.17
N ALA A 271 7.26 -13.67 -3.11
CA ALA A 271 6.27 -12.61 -3.09
C ALA A 271 6.89 -11.22 -3.24
N SER A 272 7.98 -10.95 -2.51
CA SER A 272 8.80 -9.74 -2.64
C SER A 272 9.36 -9.62 -4.05
N ALA A 273 9.92 -10.69 -4.61
CA ALA A 273 10.39 -10.69 -5.99
C ALA A 273 9.24 -10.37 -6.96
N VAL A 274 8.05 -10.93 -6.78
CA VAL A 274 6.87 -10.58 -7.59
C VAL A 274 6.52 -9.10 -7.44
N ARG A 275 6.52 -8.53 -6.23
CA ARG A 275 6.18 -7.10 -6.06
C ARG A 275 7.27 -6.15 -6.59
N VAL A 276 8.54 -6.50 -6.38
CA VAL A 276 9.69 -5.83 -6.97
C VAL A 276 9.77 -6.09 -8.48
N THR A 277 9.02 -7.05 -9.04
CA THR A 277 8.89 -7.34 -10.48
C THR A 277 7.50 -7.02 -11.10
N GLU A 278 6.53 -6.57 -10.31
CA GLU A 278 5.17 -6.16 -10.72
C GLU A 278 5.03 -4.63 -10.60
N THR A 279 4.98 -3.91 -11.72
CA THR A 279 4.82 -2.44 -11.71
C THR A 279 4.07 -1.85 -12.94
N ARG A 280 2.81 -2.22 -13.17
CA ARG A 280 2.03 -1.90 -14.40
C ARG A 280 1.61 -0.44 -14.65
N PRO A 281 1.28 -0.02 -15.91
CA PRO A 281 0.64 -0.83 -17.00
C PRO A 281 1.54 -1.31 -18.17
N GLY A 282 1.67 -2.57 -18.55
CA GLY A 282 0.63 -3.55 -18.88
C GLY A 282 1.23 -4.94 -19.20
N THR A 283 0.38 -5.91 -19.56
CA THR A 283 0.79 -7.22 -20.12
C THR A 283 1.35 -7.04 -21.53
N ALA A 284 2.62 -6.67 -21.66
CA ALA A 284 3.30 -6.82 -22.94
C ALA A 284 3.38 -8.33 -23.25
N THR A 285 2.40 -8.86 -23.98
CA THR A 285 2.66 -10.02 -24.81
C THR A 285 3.52 -9.54 -25.98
N ALA A 286 4.41 -10.40 -26.47
CA ALA A 286 5.35 -10.06 -27.55
C ALA A 286 4.64 -9.28 -28.66
N ALA A 287 5.34 -8.30 -29.25
CA ALA A 287 4.83 -7.43 -30.31
C ALA A 287 3.92 -8.23 -31.26
N SER A 288 2.61 -8.00 -31.12
CA SER A 288 1.65 -8.69 -31.96
C SER A 288 1.63 -7.99 -33.31
N PRO A 289 1.63 -8.74 -34.43
CA PRO A 289 1.54 -8.12 -35.75
C PRO A 289 0.31 -7.20 -35.80
N LEU A 290 0.48 -6.01 -36.37
CA LEU A 290 -0.60 -5.03 -36.41
C LEU A 290 -1.79 -5.56 -37.22
N PRO A 291 -3.02 -5.47 -36.70
CA PRO A 291 -4.23 -5.78 -37.45
C PRO A 291 -4.34 -5.04 -38.78
N ALA A 292 -5.08 -5.64 -39.73
CA ALA A 292 -5.33 -5.01 -41.02
C ALA A 292 -6.27 -3.80 -40.90
N ASP A 293 -7.25 -3.84 -39.99
CA ASP A 293 -8.10 -2.68 -39.69
C ASP A 293 -7.27 -1.54 -39.08
N ALA A 294 -7.59 -0.30 -39.43
CA ALA A 294 -6.82 0.87 -39.02
C ALA A 294 -7.05 1.27 -37.56
N SER A 295 -8.27 1.09 -37.05
CA SER A 295 -8.62 1.40 -35.66
C SER A 295 -7.97 0.38 -34.73
N ASP A 296 -8.10 -0.90 -35.08
CA ASP A 296 -7.45 -1.99 -34.32
C ASP A 296 -5.93 -1.90 -34.41
N ALA A 297 -5.37 -1.49 -35.56
CA ALA A 297 -3.93 -1.26 -35.69
C ALA A 297 -3.42 -0.13 -34.80
N TYR A 298 -4.13 0.99 -34.71
CA TYR A 298 -3.72 2.07 -33.82
C TYR A 298 -3.84 1.67 -32.36
N ALA A 299 -4.93 0.99 -31.97
CA ALA A 299 -5.12 0.48 -30.62
C ALA A 299 -4.00 -0.50 -30.23
N ALA A 300 -3.72 -1.50 -31.06
CA ALA A 300 -2.64 -2.45 -30.82
C ALA A 300 -1.27 -1.76 -30.77
N ALA A 301 -1.01 -0.78 -31.63
CA ALA A 301 0.25 -0.02 -31.60
C ALA A 301 0.42 0.81 -30.34
N LEU A 302 -0.67 1.44 -29.86
CA LEU A 302 -0.69 2.20 -28.63
C LEU A 302 -0.43 1.27 -27.42
N ASP A 303 -1.11 0.11 -27.37
CA ASP A 303 -0.93 -0.90 -26.32
C ASP A 303 0.52 -1.42 -26.30
N ASN A 304 1.07 -1.80 -27.45
CA ASN A 304 2.45 -2.26 -27.59
C ASN A 304 3.47 -1.17 -27.17
N THR A 305 3.18 0.10 -27.47
CA THR A 305 4.04 1.23 -27.05
C THR A 305 4.00 1.39 -25.54
N GLY A 306 2.80 1.41 -24.94
CA GLY A 306 2.60 1.54 -23.50
C GLY A 306 3.26 0.40 -22.71
N ALA A 307 3.37 -0.77 -23.32
CA ALA A 307 3.97 -1.96 -22.74
C ALA A 307 5.51 -2.03 -22.86
N ALA A 308 6.11 -1.22 -23.74
CA ALA A 308 7.55 -1.08 -23.88
C ALA A 308 8.10 0.10 -23.06
N ASP A 309 9.42 0.13 -22.88
CA ASP A 309 10.11 1.38 -22.51
C ASP A 309 9.87 2.40 -23.62
N HIS A 310 9.33 3.56 -23.29
CA HIS A 310 8.99 4.57 -24.27
C HIS A 310 9.15 6.01 -23.75
N ARG A 311 9.40 6.92 -24.68
CA ARG A 311 9.41 8.35 -24.45
C ARG A 311 8.48 9.02 -25.45
N VAL A 312 7.54 9.81 -24.95
CA VAL A 312 6.64 10.64 -25.74
C VAL A 312 7.02 12.10 -25.54
N VAL A 313 7.25 12.81 -26.63
CA VAL A 313 7.41 14.27 -26.63
C VAL A 313 6.26 14.87 -27.41
N ALA A 314 5.37 15.59 -26.72
CA ALA A 314 4.30 16.37 -27.31
C ALA A 314 4.69 17.85 -27.31
N THR A 315 4.79 18.44 -28.50
CA THR A 315 5.07 19.88 -28.68
C THR A 315 3.82 20.55 -29.20
N GLU A 316 3.31 21.53 -28.46
CA GLU A 316 2.19 22.36 -28.87
C GLU A 316 2.67 23.80 -29.08
N GLN A 317 2.15 24.44 -30.12
CA GLN A 317 2.45 25.83 -30.47
C GLN A 317 1.14 26.60 -30.60
N TRP A 318 1.05 27.74 -29.91
CA TRP A 318 0.00 28.74 -30.06
C TRP A 318 0.63 30.13 -30.22
N ASP A 319 -0.19 31.15 -30.51
CA ASP A 319 0.28 32.49 -30.87
C ASP A 319 1.23 33.08 -29.80
N GLY A 320 2.53 33.04 -30.09
CA GLY A 320 3.61 33.57 -29.24
C GLY A 320 4.28 32.57 -28.30
N ASP A 321 3.74 31.37 -28.13
CA ASP A 321 4.11 30.47 -27.03
C ASP A 321 4.29 29.02 -27.50
N ARG A 322 5.07 28.26 -26.72
CA ARG A 322 5.38 26.86 -26.99
C ARG A 322 5.35 26.06 -25.71
N ALA A 323 4.49 25.04 -25.68
CA ALA A 323 4.50 23.99 -24.68
C ALA A 323 5.26 22.77 -25.19
N VAL A 324 6.13 22.18 -24.36
CA VAL A 324 6.78 20.90 -24.61
C VAL A 324 6.54 19.99 -23.42
N ALA A 325 5.62 19.05 -23.58
CA ALA A 325 5.41 17.95 -22.65
C ALA A 325 6.32 16.78 -23.03
N THR A 326 7.02 16.22 -22.06
CA THR A 326 7.80 15.00 -22.22
C THR A 326 7.37 14.01 -21.16
N THR A 327 7.01 12.81 -21.61
CA THR A 327 6.75 11.66 -20.76
C THR A 327 7.80 10.61 -21.08
N VAL A 328 8.43 10.05 -20.07
CA VAL A 328 9.35 8.93 -20.17
C VAL A 328 8.87 7.84 -19.25
N VAL A 329 8.64 6.65 -19.80
CA VAL A 329 8.24 5.47 -19.08
C VAL A 329 9.25 4.38 -19.37
N GLU A 330 10.06 4.07 -18.37
CA GLU A 330 11.04 2.98 -18.43
C GLU A 330 10.46 1.82 -17.65
N ARG A 331 9.73 0.94 -18.33
CA ARG A 331 9.11 -0.27 -17.77
C ARG A 331 10.15 -1.22 -17.18
N SER A 332 11.29 -1.36 -17.85
CA SER A 332 12.40 -2.21 -17.43
C SER A 332 13.01 -1.79 -16.08
N ALA A 333 13.18 -0.48 -15.85
CA ALA A 333 13.67 0.09 -14.59
C ALA A 333 12.57 0.55 -13.64
N ARG A 334 11.31 0.51 -14.08
CA ARG A 334 10.11 0.92 -13.33
C ARG A 334 10.12 2.39 -12.96
N GLN A 335 10.69 3.18 -13.85
CA GLN A 335 10.84 4.61 -13.66
C GLN A 335 9.89 5.33 -14.57
N PHE A 336 9.29 6.37 -14.04
CA PHE A 336 8.42 7.26 -14.75
C PHE A 336 8.93 8.67 -14.53
N ARG A 337 8.96 9.45 -15.60
CA ARG A 337 9.27 10.87 -15.53
C ARG A 337 8.34 11.62 -16.45
N ALA A 338 7.74 12.68 -15.95
CA ALA A 338 7.01 13.63 -16.77
C ALA A 338 7.64 15.01 -16.63
N SER A 339 7.54 15.83 -17.66
CA SER A 339 7.85 17.24 -17.56
C SER A 339 7.02 18.05 -18.54
N LEU A 340 6.52 19.21 -18.11
CA LEU A 340 5.93 20.21 -18.99
C LEU A 340 6.77 21.48 -18.95
N ARG A 341 7.33 21.86 -20.09
CA ARG A 341 7.97 23.16 -20.26
C ARG A 341 7.02 24.11 -20.99
N HIS A 342 6.72 25.24 -20.37
CA HIS A 342 5.90 26.31 -20.94
C HIS A 342 6.49 27.67 -20.55
N GLU A 343 6.62 28.60 -21.50
CA GLU A 343 7.30 29.89 -21.31
C GLU A 343 8.69 29.70 -20.67
N ASN A 344 8.86 30.18 -19.43
CA ASN A 344 10.08 30.12 -18.62
C ASN A 344 9.97 29.15 -17.44
N ARG A 345 8.94 28.30 -17.40
CA ARG A 345 8.71 27.33 -16.32
C ARG A 345 8.82 25.90 -16.85
N THR A 346 9.47 25.04 -16.08
CA THR A 346 9.47 23.59 -16.32
C THR A 346 8.96 22.89 -15.07
N ASP A 347 7.81 22.26 -15.19
CA ASP A 347 7.30 21.35 -14.16
C ASP A 347 7.84 19.96 -14.44
N VAL A 348 8.32 19.26 -13.42
CA VAL A 348 8.90 17.92 -13.54
C VAL A 348 8.25 17.03 -12.50
N GLY A 349 7.89 15.80 -12.88
CA GLY A 349 7.41 14.72 -12.01
C GLY A 349 8.27 13.49 -12.17
N TYR A 350 8.44 12.71 -11.11
CA TYR A 350 9.18 11.45 -11.15
C TYR A 350 8.53 10.41 -10.26
N ALA A 351 8.54 9.16 -10.69
CA ALA A 351 8.18 8.03 -9.86
C ALA A 351 9.05 6.82 -10.16
N ASP A 352 9.24 5.97 -9.16
CA ASP A 352 9.91 4.68 -9.27
C ASP A 352 9.16 3.61 -8.48
N SER A 353 9.57 2.34 -8.58
CA SER A 353 8.88 1.20 -7.97
C SER A 353 8.48 1.45 -6.50
N GLY A 354 9.26 2.24 -5.76
CA GLY A 354 9.07 2.53 -4.36
C GLY A 354 8.32 3.82 -4.05
N VAL A 355 8.54 4.86 -4.84
CA VAL A 355 8.18 6.24 -4.49
C VAL A 355 7.71 7.03 -5.70
N ALA A 356 6.63 7.80 -5.55
CA ALA A 356 6.23 8.86 -6.48
C ALA A 356 6.52 10.23 -5.87
N TYR A 357 7.02 11.17 -6.67
CA TYR A 357 7.25 12.56 -6.28
C TYR A 357 6.24 13.46 -6.94
N GLN A 358 5.30 13.96 -6.15
CA GLN A 358 4.26 14.88 -6.60
C GLN A 358 4.67 16.31 -6.27
N PHE A 359 4.82 17.16 -7.29
CA PHE A 359 5.27 18.55 -7.13
C PHE A 359 4.09 19.50 -6.93
N ARG A 360 2.89 19.13 -7.40
CA ARG A 360 1.66 19.92 -7.26
C ARG A 360 0.43 19.04 -7.08
N GLY A 361 -0.56 19.58 -6.38
CA GLY A 361 -1.84 18.94 -6.12
C GLY A 361 -2.11 18.61 -4.66
N TYR A 362 -3.34 18.19 -4.37
CA TYR A 362 -3.72 17.80 -3.02
C TYR A 362 -3.21 16.39 -2.71
N THR A 363 -2.07 16.33 -2.04
CA THR A 363 -1.59 15.12 -1.39
C THR A 363 -1.99 15.16 0.08
N PRO A 364 -2.83 14.22 0.58
CA PRO A 364 -3.11 14.13 2.00
C PRO A 364 -1.81 13.96 2.79
N GLY A 365 -1.56 14.86 3.74
CA GLY A 365 -0.27 14.94 4.47
C GLY A 365 0.15 13.65 5.16
N PHE A 366 -0.80 12.78 5.50
CA PHE A 366 -0.57 11.59 6.32
C PHE A 366 0.13 10.44 5.61
N PHE A 367 0.20 10.41 4.27
CA PHE A 367 0.96 9.41 3.51
C PHE A 367 2.30 9.92 2.98
N ARG A 368 2.67 11.17 3.29
CA ARG A 368 3.92 11.74 2.81
C ARG A 368 5.10 11.06 3.50
N LEU A 369 6.00 10.49 2.72
CA LEU A 369 7.26 9.90 3.19
C LEU A 369 8.32 10.97 3.44
N GLY A 370 8.12 12.16 2.86
CA GLY A 370 9.01 13.31 2.98
C GLY A 370 8.62 14.43 2.03
N ALA A 371 9.38 15.52 2.09
CA ALA A 371 9.28 16.64 1.17
C ALA A 371 10.69 17.09 0.78
N VAL A 372 10.92 17.33 -0.50
CA VAL A 372 12.21 17.74 -1.05
C VAL A 372 12.01 19.04 -1.84
N PRO A 373 12.74 20.12 -1.52
CA PRO A 373 12.75 21.32 -2.36
C PRO A 373 13.34 20.98 -3.72
N ALA A 374 12.64 21.30 -4.81
CA ALA A 374 13.09 21.02 -6.16
C ALA A 374 12.61 22.12 -7.12
N ASP A 375 13.56 22.76 -7.80
CA ASP A 375 13.33 23.75 -8.86
C ASP A 375 12.31 24.87 -8.52
N GLY A 376 12.40 25.39 -7.28
CA GLY A 376 11.54 26.48 -6.80
C GLY A 376 10.17 26.02 -6.28
N ASP A 377 9.92 24.72 -6.25
CA ASP A 377 8.73 24.10 -5.65
C ASP A 377 9.14 23.07 -4.57
N THR A 378 8.16 22.40 -3.95
CA THR A 378 8.39 21.30 -3.00
C THR A 378 7.78 20.00 -3.53
N ALA A 379 8.63 19.04 -3.87
CA ALA A 379 8.22 17.70 -4.24
C ALA A 379 7.85 16.89 -2.99
N HIS A 380 6.63 16.39 -2.92
CA HIS A 380 6.18 15.49 -1.86
C HIS A 380 6.41 14.03 -2.28
N ALA A 381 7.18 13.31 -1.46
CA ALA A 381 7.41 11.89 -1.66
C ALA A 381 6.19 11.10 -1.17
N LEU A 382 5.66 10.24 -2.03
CA LEU A 382 4.51 9.39 -1.81
C LEU A 382 4.87 7.94 -2.07
N PRO A 383 4.14 6.99 -1.46
CA PRO A 383 4.46 5.58 -1.65
C PRO A 383 4.02 5.04 -3.03
N GLY A 384 5.01 4.60 -3.84
CA GLY A 384 4.89 3.78 -5.05
C GLY A 384 4.61 4.49 -6.39
N TYR A 385 5.13 3.93 -7.49
CA TYR A 385 4.87 4.38 -8.88
C TYR A 385 3.44 4.16 -9.40
N TRP A 386 2.60 3.37 -8.71
CA TRP A 386 1.27 2.97 -9.18
C TRP A 386 0.27 4.15 -9.28
N GLN A 387 0.62 5.32 -8.75
CA GLN A 387 -0.12 6.57 -8.98
C GLN A 387 -0.05 7.04 -10.43
N VAL A 388 0.90 6.52 -11.21
CA VAL A 388 1.01 6.78 -12.65
C VAL A 388 -0.10 6.00 -13.37
N SER A 389 -1.10 6.72 -13.89
CA SER A 389 -2.14 6.16 -14.76
C SER A 389 -1.68 6.08 -16.23
N ASP A 390 -2.54 5.52 -17.09
CA ASP A 390 -2.36 5.52 -18.55
C ASP A 390 -2.30 6.93 -19.16
N ASP A 391 -2.73 7.96 -18.43
CA ASP A 391 -2.67 9.36 -18.85
C ASP A 391 -1.28 9.98 -18.66
N TYR A 392 -0.32 9.22 -18.11
CA TYR A 392 1.06 9.65 -17.91
C TYR A 392 1.20 10.93 -17.08
N THR A 393 0.50 11.03 -15.95
CA THR A 393 0.57 12.20 -15.06
C THR A 393 1.12 11.85 -13.68
N VAL A 394 2.15 12.56 -13.26
CA VAL A 394 2.67 12.56 -11.86
C VAL A 394 2.68 13.97 -11.26
N THR A 395 2.59 14.98 -12.12
CA THR A 395 2.43 16.38 -11.74
C THR A 395 1.12 16.91 -12.30
N GLU A 396 0.30 17.51 -11.42
CA GLU A 396 -0.76 18.41 -11.87
C GLU A 396 -0.11 19.51 -12.71
N GLY A 397 -0.55 19.61 -13.97
CA GLY A 397 0.00 20.59 -14.91
C GLY A 397 0.69 19.99 -16.13
N VAL A 398 1.04 18.70 -16.16
CA VAL A 398 1.20 18.01 -17.45
C VAL A 398 -0.21 17.87 -18.00
N GLY A 399 -0.66 18.92 -18.70
CA GLY A 399 -2.06 19.15 -19.03
C GLY A 399 -2.74 17.90 -19.58
N ILE A 400 -4.00 17.72 -19.20
CA ILE A 400 -4.88 16.76 -19.86
C ILE A 400 -4.73 16.98 -21.37
N GLY A 401 -4.41 15.90 -22.08
CA GLY A 401 -4.27 15.89 -23.53
C GLY A 401 -2.89 16.14 -24.13
N TYR A 402 -1.81 16.02 -23.36
CA TYR A 402 -0.45 15.88 -23.92
C TYR A 402 0.00 14.42 -24.07
N GLY A 403 -0.81 13.45 -23.64
CA GLY A 403 -0.62 12.03 -23.94
C GLY A 403 -0.82 11.71 -25.42
N LEU A 404 -0.50 10.47 -25.81
CA LEU A 404 -0.85 9.99 -27.15
C LEU A 404 -2.38 9.96 -27.30
N PRO A 405 -2.93 10.32 -28.48
CA PRO A 405 -4.37 10.33 -28.70
C PRO A 405 -5.02 8.96 -28.39
N ALA A 406 -6.17 8.96 -27.73
CA ALA A 406 -6.88 7.72 -27.40
C ALA A 406 -7.34 6.98 -28.66
N ALA A 407 -7.23 5.64 -28.65
CA ALA A 407 -7.45 4.85 -29.85
C ALA A 407 -8.92 4.56 -30.18
N ARG A 408 -9.83 4.57 -29.19
CA ARG A 408 -11.20 4.05 -29.30
C ARG A 408 -12.30 5.11 -29.27
N THR A 409 -12.04 6.31 -29.80
CA THR A 409 -12.99 7.44 -29.80
C THR A 409 -13.66 7.67 -31.16
N GLY A 410 -13.33 6.87 -32.17
CA GLY A 410 -13.85 6.97 -33.52
C GLY A 410 -13.22 5.93 -34.45
N SER A 411 -13.45 6.08 -35.75
CA SER A 411 -12.87 5.19 -36.77
C SER A 411 -11.59 5.78 -37.35
N TRP A 412 -10.48 5.08 -37.18
CA TRP A 412 -9.22 5.44 -37.84
C TRP A 412 -9.20 4.89 -39.26
N THR A 413 -8.50 5.58 -40.16
CA THR A 413 -8.30 5.15 -41.55
C THR A 413 -6.81 5.14 -41.89
N THR A 414 -6.40 4.30 -42.85
CA THR A 414 -5.01 4.33 -43.34
C THR A 414 -4.89 5.25 -44.53
N VAL A 415 -4.10 6.32 -44.38
CA VAL A 415 -3.88 7.31 -45.44
C VAL A 415 -2.59 7.08 -46.20
N GLU A 416 -1.63 6.35 -45.62
CA GLU A 416 -0.35 6.06 -46.26
C GLU A 416 0.28 4.77 -45.71
N ARG A 417 0.98 4.04 -46.59
CA ARG A 417 1.88 2.94 -46.24
C ARG A 417 3.19 3.10 -47.02
N ALA A 418 4.28 3.41 -46.33
CA ALA A 418 5.57 3.65 -46.96
C ALA A 418 6.71 3.28 -46.00
N GLY A 419 7.76 2.61 -46.52
CA GLY A 419 9.00 2.35 -45.79
C GLY A 419 8.81 1.66 -44.43
N GLY A 420 7.96 0.64 -44.35
CA GLY A 420 7.67 -0.08 -43.09
C GLY A 420 6.81 0.73 -42.10
N THR A 421 6.35 1.92 -42.46
CA THR A 421 5.48 2.77 -41.63
C THR A 421 4.06 2.82 -42.20
N ARG A 422 3.06 2.78 -41.33
CA ARG A 422 1.66 3.00 -41.66
C ARG A 422 1.18 4.31 -41.02
N THR A 423 0.66 5.23 -41.81
CA THR A 423 0.07 6.49 -41.31
C THR A 423 -1.44 6.32 -41.18
N LEU A 424 -1.93 6.51 -39.97
CA LEU A 424 -3.32 6.37 -39.57
C LEU A 424 -3.92 7.74 -39.28
N GLU A 425 -5.12 8.00 -39.76
CA GLU A 425 -5.82 9.27 -39.62
C GLU A 425 -7.17 9.08 -38.93
N LEU A 426 -7.43 9.93 -37.93
CA LEU A 426 -8.73 10.12 -37.30
C LEU A 426 -9.26 11.51 -37.67
N THR A 427 -10.52 11.56 -38.08
CA THR A 427 -11.28 12.77 -38.40
C THR A 427 -12.61 12.77 -37.65
N GLY A 428 -13.27 13.92 -37.60
CA GLY A 428 -14.57 14.10 -36.96
C GLY A 428 -14.44 14.84 -35.63
N ASP A 429 -15.29 15.86 -35.47
CA ASP A 429 -15.13 16.89 -34.44
C ASP A 429 -15.12 16.32 -33.03
N ALA A 430 -16.16 15.57 -32.66
CA ALA A 430 -16.27 14.92 -31.36
C ALA A 430 -15.19 13.84 -31.14
N ALA A 431 -14.93 13.00 -32.14
CA ALA A 431 -13.96 11.91 -32.04
C ALA A 431 -12.53 12.40 -31.83
N VAL A 432 -12.13 13.47 -32.53
CA VAL A 432 -10.81 14.11 -32.39
C VAL A 432 -10.71 14.85 -31.05
N PHE A 433 -11.78 15.54 -30.62
CA PHE A 433 -11.81 16.17 -29.31
C PHE A 433 -11.65 15.14 -28.19
N GLU A 434 -12.45 14.07 -28.21
CA GLU A 434 -12.41 13.00 -27.21
C GLU A 434 -11.04 12.29 -27.22
N ALA A 435 -10.47 12.03 -28.41
CA ALA A 435 -9.15 11.42 -28.54
C ALA A 435 -8.05 12.24 -27.86
N LEU A 436 -8.14 13.58 -27.94
CA LEU A 436 -7.14 14.48 -27.38
C LEU A 436 -7.38 14.80 -25.91
N GLN A 437 -8.63 14.91 -25.47
CA GLN A 437 -8.97 15.41 -24.14
C GLN A 437 -9.36 14.30 -23.15
N GLY A 438 -9.63 13.09 -23.62
CA GLY A 438 -10.05 11.96 -22.77
C GLY A 438 -11.41 12.15 -22.11
N SER A 439 -12.22 13.11 -22.57
CA SER A 439 -13.55 13.42 -22.04
C SER A 439 -14.57 13.60 -23.16
N THR A 440 -15.80 13.20 -22.87
CA THR A 440 -16.96 13.39 -23.75
C THR A 440 -17.63 14.73 -23.41
N THR A 441 -17.91 15.56 -24.41
CA THR A 441 -18.68 16.82 -24.27
C THR A 441 -19.93 16.81 -25.12
N GLY A 442 -20.90 17.67 -24.78
CA GLY A 442 -22.21 17.69 -25.43
C GLY A 442 -22.22 18.37 -26.80
N SER A 443 -21.46 19.45 -26.99
CA SER A 443 -21.40 20.17 -28.27
C SER A 443 -19.97 20.51 -28.69
N VAL A 444 -19.53 19.95 -29.83
CA VAL A 444 -18.24 20.23 -30.46
C VAL A 444 -18.46 20.48 -31.94
N THR A 445 -18.08 21.66 -32.41
CA THR A 445 -18.10 22.02 -33.84
C THR A 445 -16.73 22.51 -34.24
N ALA A 446 -16.11 21.91 -35.25
CA ALA A 446 -14.73 22.21 -35.63
C ALA A 446 -14.60 22.78 -37.05
N GLU A 447 -13.78 23.83 -37.18
CA GLU A 447 -13.27 24.30 -38.47
C GLU A 447 -12.16 23.37 -39.00
N THR A 448 -11.44 22.70 -38.08
CA THR A 448 -10.44 21.68 -38.41
C THR A 448 -10.39 20.66 -37.28
N ALA A 449 -10.57 19.38 -37.59
CA ALA A 449 -10.45 18.28 -36.65
C ALA A 449 -9.76 17.09 -37.31
N ARG A 450 -8.46 16.90 -37.03
CA ARG A 450 -7.68 15.80 -37.61
C ARG A 450 -6.53 15.37 -36.72
N ILE A 451 -6.33 14.07 -36.61
CA ILE A 451 -5.15 13.45 -36.00
C ILE A 451 -4.50 12.53 -37.02
N ARG A 452 -3.18 12.63 -37.19
CA ARG A 452 -2.38 11.67 -37.96
C ARG A 452 -1.31 11.05 -37.09
N MET A 453 -1.34 9.74 -36.92
CA MET A 453 -0.34 8.98 -36.19
C MET A 453 0.41 8.05 -37.12
N ARG A 454 1.70 7.87 -36.88
CA ARG A 454 2.56 6.93 -37.60
C ARG A 454 2.84 5.74 -36.71
N VAL A 455 2.65 4.55 -37.25
CA VAL A 455 2.96 3.29 -36.55
C VAL A 455 3.98 2.49 -37.36
N ASP A 456 4.92 1.89 -36.66
CA ASP A 456 5.90 0.95 -37.20
C ASP A 456 5.19 -0.38 -37.47
N ALA A 457 5.16 -0.83 -38.73
CA ALA A 457 4.43 -2.03 -39.11
C ALA A 457 5.11 -3.32 -38.64
N GLU A 458 6.43 -3.32 -38.45
CA GLU A 458 7.20 -4.49 -38.02
C GLU A 458 7.24 -4.60 -36.50
N ARG A 459 7.60 -3.50 -35.82
CA ARG A 459 7.67 -3.46 -34.35
C ARG A 459 6.29 -3.30 -33.71
N GLY A 460 5.31 -2.86 -34.47
CA GLY A 460 3.94 -2.65 -34.00
C GLY A 460 3.83 -1.57 -32.93
N VAL A 461 4.62 -0.50 -32.99
CA VAL A 461 4.64 0.60 -32.01
C VAL A 461 4.35 1.95 -32.66
N VAL A 462 3.91 2.92 -31.88
CA VAL A 462 3.72 4.31 -32.31
C VAL A 462 5.08 4.99 -32.48
N LEU A 463 5.25 5.74 -33.57
CA LEU A 463 6.45 6.53 -33.89
C LEU A 463 6.26 8.04 -33.64
N GLY A 464 5.01 8.46 -33.45
CA GLY A 464 4.63 9.87 -33.30
C GLY A 464 3.62 10.29 -34.36
N GLY A 465 3.42 11.59 -34.53
CA GLY A 465 2.33 12.09 -35.36
C GLY A 465 2.04 13.57 -35.16
N ARG A 466 0.86 14.00 -35.59
CA ARG A 466 0.40 15.37 -35.42
C ARG A 466 -1.12 15.42 -35.27
N ALA A 467 -1.58 16.24 -34.33
CA ALA A 467 -2.98 16.58 -34.15
C ALA A 467 -3.23 18.05 -34.45
N ARG A 468 -4.37 18.34 -35.08
CA ARG A 468 -4.89 19.69 -35.31
C ARG A 468 -6.36 19.72 -34.96
N LEU A 469 -6.72 20.60 -34.04
CA LEU A 469 -8.08 20.90 -33.64
C LEU A 469 -8.26 22.41 -33.62
N ASN A 470 -9.27 22.94 -34.31
CA ASN A 470 -9.75 24.30 -34.16
C ASN A 470 -11.26 24.19 -34.07
N ALA A 471 -11.79 24.25 -32.85
CA ALA A 471 -13.17 23.94 -32.56
C ALA A 471 -13.78 24.92 -31.56
N THR A 472 -15.11 24.96 -31.55
CA THR A 472 -15.91 25.59 -30.50
C THR A 472 -16.51 24.47 -29.67
N VAL A 473 -16.16 24.43 -28.39
CA VAL A 473 -16.60 23.44 -27.41
C VAL A 473 -17.44 24.18 -26.38
N ASP A 474 -18.73 23.85 -26.31
CA ASP A 474 -19.69 24.48 -25.40
C ASP A 474 -19.61 26.03 -25.42
N GLY A 475 -19.50 26.60 -26.62
CA GLY A 475 -19.41 28.05 -26.86
C GLY A 475 -18.01 28.66 -26.67
N THR A 476 -17.01 27.88 -26.27
CA THR A 476 -15.62 28.35 -26.07
C THR A 476 -14.71 27.86 -27.19
N ARG A 477 -13.91 28.75 -27.77
CA ARG A 477 -12.94 28.38 -28.80
C ARG A 477 -11.75 27.61 -28.20
N LEU A 478 -11.41 26.48 -28.80
CA LEU A 478 -10.26 25.64 -28.48
C LEU A 478 -9.44 25.40 -29.75
N VAL A 479 -8.17 25.82 -29.72
CA VAL A 479 -7.21 25.56 -30.80
C VAL A 479 -6.07 24.73 -30.24
N ARG A 480 -5.79 23.59 -30.88
CA ARG A 480 -4.68 22.70 -30.57
C ARG A 480 -3.91 22.33 -31.82
N ASN A 481 -2.59 22.41 -31.75
CA ASN A 481 -1.68 21.98 -32.81
C ASN A 481 -0.49 21.28 -32.20
N VAL A 482 -0.62 19.97 -32.03
CA VAL A 482 0.32 19.16 -31.26
C VAL A 482 1.11 18.27 -32.20
N GLY A 483 2.44 18.32 -32.13
CA GLY A 483 3.34 17.35 -32.74
C GLY A 483 3.80 16.32 -31.72
N TYR A 484 3.75 15.04 -32.07
CA TYR A 484 4.17 13.92 -31.23
C TYR A 484 5.43 13.27 -31.80
N THR A 485 6.40 13.01 -30.95
CA THR A 485 7.54 12.13 -31.23
C THR A 485 7.55 11.00 -30.21
N VAL A 486 7.71 9.77 -30.68
CA VAL A 486 7.76 8.59 -29.81
C VAL A 486 9.03 7.81 -30.06
N GLU A 487 9.76 7.53 -28.99
CA GLU A 487 10.94 6.66 -28.96
C GLU A 487 10.61 5.43 -28.12
N THR A 488 11.08 4.25 -28.54
CA THR A 488 10.87 2.99 -27.81
C THR A 488 12.16 2.18 -27.70
N GLY A 489 12.31 1.42 -26.61
CA GLY A 489 13.42 0.49 -26.39
C GLY A 489 14.60 1.06 -25.59
N ARG A 490 15.80 0.48 -25.78
CA ARG A 490 16.99 0.62 -24.89
C ARG A 490 17.56 2.04 -24.72
N GLY A 491 17.14 3.01 -25.52
CA GLY A 491 17.57 4.40 -25.41
C GLY A 491 16.72 5.26 -24.46
N VAL A 492 15.62 4.71 -23.95
CA VAL A 492 14.70 5.38 -23.04
C VAL A 492 15.26 5.29 -21.61
N ASP A 493 15.49 6.44 -20.97
CA ASP A 493 16.00 6.56 -19.60
C ASP A 493 15.16 7.59 -18.85
N ALA A 494 14.42 7.13 -17.83
CA ALA A 494 13.55 7.98 -17.00
C ALA A 494 14.27 8.52 -15.76
N ARG A 495 15.62 8.52 -15.75
CA ARG A 495 16.50 8.89 -14.63
C ARG A 495 15.91 9.89 -13.64
N ARG A 496 15.97 9.51 -12.36
CA ARG A 496 15.65 10.35 -11.22
C ARG A 496 16.25 11.76 -11.35
N PRO A 497 15.43 12.83 -11.29
CA PRO A 497 15.91 14.20 -11.28
C PRO A 497 16.94 14.46 -10.17
N ALA A 498 18.04 15.12 -10.49
CA ALA A 498 19.11 15.41 -9.54
C ALA A 498 18.62 16.26 -8.34
N ALA A 499 17.65 17.15 -8.56
CA ALA A 499 17.04 17.98 -7.53
C ALA A 499 16.36 17.17 -6.42
N LEU A 500 15.95 15.92 -6.68
CA LEU A 500 15.33 15.05 -5.67
C LEU A 500 16.36 14.38 -4.74
N GLY A 501 17.66 14.52 -4.99
CA GLY A 501 18.72 13.89 -4.19
C GLY A 501 18.60 12.36 -4.10
N SER A 502 19.25 11.76 -3.09
CA SER A 502 19.11 10.34 -2.77
C SER A 502 17.80 10.05 -2.02
N ARG A 503 17.39 8.77 -1.98
CA ARG A 503 16.22 8.38 -1.19
C ARG A 503 16.40 8.70 0.30
N SER A 504 15.33 9.17 0.94
CA SER A 504 15.28 9.38 2.39
C SER A 504 15.12 8.05 3.13
N LEU A 505 15.38 8.05 4.45
CA LEU A 505 15.15 6.87 5.28
C LEU A 505 13.68 6.44 5.31
N GLY A 506 12.74 7.40 5.24
CA GLY A 506 11.31 7.11 5.19
C GLY A 506 10.91 6.39 3.90
N GLU A 507 11.51 6.79 2.78
CA GLU A 507 11.33 6.16 1.47
C GLU A 507 11.89 4.73 1.46
N LEU A 508 13.11 4.53 1.98
CA LEU A 508 13.72 3.20 2.07
C LEU A 508 12.95 2.27 3.04
N ALA A 509 12.44 2.81 4.14
CA ALA A 509 11.64 2.03 5.09
C ALA A 509 10.30 1.60 4.48
N TRP A 510 9.69 2.46 3.65
CA TRP A 510 8.49 2.09 2.91
C TRP A 510 8.78 0.97 1.90
N ASP A 511 9.90 1.05 1.19
CA ASP A 511 10.28 0.00 0.24
C ASP A 511 10.33 -1.36 0.93
N VAL A 512 11.05 -1.46 2.05
CA VAL A 512 11.15 -2.71 2.84
C VAL A 512 9.78 -3.20 3.33
N PHE A 513 8.84 -2.29 3.54
CA PHE A 513 7.52 -2.62 4.07
C PHE A 513 6.53 -3.05 2.98
N ALA A 514 6.64 -2.45 1.79
CA ALA A 514 5.72 -2.66 0.67
C ALA A 514 6.23 -3.70 -0.34
N TYR A 515 7.54 -3.94 -0.41
CA TYR A 515 8.23 -4.76 -1.39
C TYR A 515 9.24 -5.68 -0.70
#